data_AF-Q0P0N0-F1
#
_entry.id   AF-Q0P0N0-F1
#
_cell.length_a   1.000
_cell.length_b   1.000
_cell.length_c   1.000
_cell.angle_alpha   90.00
_cell.angle_beta   90.00
_cell.angle_gamma   90.00
#
_symmetry.space_group_name_H-M   'P 1'
#
loop_
_entity.id
_entity.type
_entity.pdbx_description
1 polymer ?
#
loop_
_entity_poly.entity_id
_entity_poly.type
_entity_poly.pdbx_seq_one_letter_code
_entity_poly.pdbx_strand_id
1 'polypeptide(L)' 'ILAMDINRENYELGLPVIQKAGVAHKIEFKEGPALPVLD' A
#
# COMPACT_ATOMS: atom_id res chain seq x y z
N ILE A 1 -3.68 1.18 -8.72
CA ILE A 1 -4.35 0.63 -7.52
C ILE A 1 -4.03 1.58 -6.39
N LEU A 2 -5.04 2.18 -5.77
CA LEU A 2 -4.87 2.93 -4.53
C LEU A 2 -5.01 1.94 -3.37
N ALA A 3 -3.97 1.80 -2.56
CA ALA A 3 -3.96 0.96 -1.36
C ALA A 3 -3.84 1.86 -0.13
N MET A 4 -4.67 1.62 0.89
CA MET A 4 -4.69 2.40 2.11
C MET A 4 -4.71 1.47 3.31
N ASP A 5 -3.86 1.75 4.30
CA ASP A 5 -3.82 1.04 5.57
C ASP A 5 -3.32 1.99 6.66
N ILE A 6 -3.72 1.75 7.91
CA ILE A 6 -3.23 2.50 9.08
C ILE A 6 -1.81 2.09 9.49
N ASN A 7 -1.30 0.95 9.03
CA ASN A 7 0.00 0.41 9.41
C ASN A 7 0.88 0.15 8.19
N ARG A 8 1.92 0.99 8.01
CA ARG A 8 2.91 0.83 6.93
C ARG A 8 3.81 -0.39 7.10
N GLU A 9 4.20 -0.75 8.31
CA GLU A 9 5.15 -1.84 8.56
C GLU A 9 4.63 -3.17 7.98
N ASN A 10 3.32 -3.42 8.11
CA ASN A 10 2.68 -4.61 7.53
C ASN A 10 2.72 -4.62 6.00
N TYR A 11 2.54 -3.46 5.35
CA TYR A 11 2.66 -3.34 3.91
C TYR A 11 4.10 -3.60 3.46
N GLU A 12 5.08 -3.03 4.18
CA GLU A 12 6.50 -3.16 3.85
C GLU A 12 7.05 -4.59 4.07
N LEU A 13 6.48 -5.36 5.00
CA LEU A 13 6.78 -6.79 5.14
C LEU A 13 6.47 -7.58 3.86
N GLY A 14 5.37 -7.26 3.16
CA GLY A 14 4.97 -7.91 1.92
C GLY A 14 5.57 -7.30 0.65
N LEU A 15 6.03 -6.05 0.71
CA LEU A 15 6.52 -5.29 -0.45
C LEU A 15 7.61 -6.00 -1.25
N PRO A 16 8.61 -6.69 -0.65
CA PRO A 16 9.62 -7.42 -1.43
C PRO A 16 9.04 -8.50 -2.35
N VAL A 17 7.95 -9.16 -1.94
CA VAL A 17 7.27 -10.18 -2.77
C VAL A 17 6.55 -9.51 -3.95
N ILE A 18 5.90 -8.38 -3.71
CA ILE A 18 5.20 -7.59 -4.73
C ILE A 18 6.20 -7.01 -5.75
N GLN A 19 7.35 -6.54 -5.28
CA GLN A 19 8.45 -6.07 -6.12
C GLN A 19 9.03 -7.21 -6.96
N LYS A 20 9.27 -8.38 -6.35
CA LYS A 20 9.73 -9.59 -7.06
C LYS A 20 8.76 -10.04 -8.15
N ALA A 21 7.45 -9.87 -7.93
CA ALA A 21 6.43 -10.12 -8.94
C ALA A 21 6.36 -9.05 -10.06
N GLY A 22 7.14 -7.97 -9.97
CA GLY A 22 7.24 -6.93 -10.99
C GLY A 22 6.02 -6.02 -11.10
N VAL A 23 5.11 -6.04 -10.11
CA VAL A 23 3.83 -5.31 -10.17
C VAL A 23 3.72 -4.15 -9.18
N ALA A 24 4.76 -3.88 -8.37
CA ALA A 24 4.74 -2.81 -7.37
C ALA A 24 4.41 -1.42 -7.96
N HIS A 25 4.82 -1.15 -9.20
CA HIS A 25 4.54 0.12 -9.90
C HIS A 25 3.05 0.39 -10.16
N LYS A 26 2.18 -0.60 -9.96
CA LYS A 26 0.72 -0.45 -10.09
C LYS A 26 0.08 0.08 -8.81
N ILE A 27 0.81 0.13 -7.70
CA ILE A 27 0.29 0.42 -6.36
C ILE A 27 0.76 1.80 -5.92
N GLU A 28 -0.20 2.67 -5.61
CA GLU A 28 0.01 3.88 -4.83
C GLU A 28 -0.46 3.60 -3.40
N PHE A 29 0.48 3.51 -2.46
CA PHE A 29 0.17 3.25 -1.05
C PHE A 29 0.11 4.55 -0.26
N LYS A 30 -0.97 4.76 0.49
CA LYS A 30 -1.13 5.85 1.45
C LYS A 30 -1.34 5.28 2.84
N GLU A 31 -0.58 5.79 3.80
CA GLU A 31 -0.72 5.42 5.19
C GLU A 31 -1.71 6.35 5.89
N GLY A 32 -2.62 5.78 6.67
CA GLY A 32 -3.60 6.49 7.46
C GLY A 32 -5.02 5.92 7.35
N PRO A 33 -5.99 6.49 8.08
CA PRO A 33 -7.39 6.10 7.99
C PRO A 33 -7.93 6.34 6.57
N ALA A 34 -8.75 5.41 6.06
CA ALA A 34 -9.28 5.50 4.70
C ALA A 34 -10.36 6.59 4.54
N LEU A 35 -11.21 6.79 5.56
CA LEU A 35 -12.37 7.69 5.47
C LEU A 35 -11.99 9.15 5.12
N PRO A 36 -10.98 9.79 5.77
CA PRO A 36 -10.55 11.15 5.41
C PRO A 36 -9.99 11.32 3.98
N VAL A 37 -9.70 10.23 3.27
CA VAL A 37 -9.18 10.25 1.89
C VAL A 37 -10.32 10.06 0.87
N LEU A 38 -11.48 9.55 1.30
CA LEU A 38 -12.63 9.26 0.45
C LEU A 38 -13.70 10.37 0.45
N ASP A 39 -13.73 11.18 1.51
CA ASP A 39 -14.62 12.35 1.66
C ASP A 39 -14.16 13.59 0.88
#